data_AF-A0A2D6Y4T4-F1
#
_entry.id   AF-A0A2D6Y4T4-F1
#
_cell.length_a   1.000
_cell.length_b   1.000
_cell.length_c   1.000
_cell.angle_alpha   90.00
_cell.angle_beta   90.00
_cell.angle_gamma   90.00
#
_symmetry.space_group_name_H-M   'P 1'
#
loop_
_entity.id
_entity.type
_entity.pdbx_description
1 polymer ?
#
loop_
_entity_poly.entity_id
_entity_poly.type
_entity_poly.pdbx_seq_one_letter_code
_entity_poly.pdbx_strand_id
1 'polypeptide(L)' 'MNQAGSWASGWMGTPSVLGGIRIEHFEYVACRVPEWRVRWEEPDDLSAPPEIPDNSQWKLFPTD' A
#
# COMPACT_ATOMS: atom_id res chain seq x y z
N MET A 1 -11.84 7.91 17.47
CA MET A 1 -11.96 6.45 17.32
C MET A 1 -10.76 5.98 16.51
N ASN A 2 -9.92 5.10 17.06
CA ASN A 2 -8.90 4.42 16.26
C ASN A 2 -9.63 3.33 15.47
N GLN A 3 -9.98 3.61 14.21
CA GLN A 3 -10.44 2.56 13.31
C GLN A 3 -9.30 1.53 13.17
N ALA A 4 -9.64 0.26 13.30
CA ALA A 4 -8.70 -0.81 12.97
C ALA A 4 -8.32 -0.68 11.48
N GLY A 5 -7.08 -1.05 11.13
CA GLY A 5 -6.64 -1.00 9.75
C GLY A 5 -7.50 -1.92 8.88
N SER A 6 -7.92 -1.43 7.72
CA SER A 6 -8.64 -2.20 6.71
C SER A 6 -8.03 -1.94 5.34
N TRP A 7 -8.28 -2.85 4.40
CA TRP A 7 -8.04 -2.58 2.99
C TRP A 7 -8.93 -1.43 2.50
N ALA A 8 -8.43 -0.63 1.56
CA ALA A 8 -9.14 0.51 0.99
C ALA A 8 -8.95 0.57 -0.53
N SER A 9 -10.05 0.71 -1.26
CA SER A 9 -10.07 0.90 -2.71
C SER A 9 -9.87 2.38 -3.10
N GLY A 10 -9.89 2.68 -4.41
CA GLY A 10 -9.86 4.05 -4.93
C GLY A 10 -8.47 4.63 -5.17
N TRP A 11 -7.41 3.90 -4.82
CA TRP A 11 -6.02 4.30 -5.08
C TRP A 11 -5.59 3.92 -6.49
N MET A 12 -4.80 4.79 -7.14
CA MET A 12 -4.01 4.40 -8.31
C MET A 12 -2.66 3.86 -7.84
N GLY A 13 -2.24 2.72 -8.41
CA GLY A 13 -0.92 2.14 -8.18
C GLY A 13 -0.15 2.01 -9.49
N THR A 14 1.12 2.40 -9.50
CA THR A 14 2.03 2.22 -10.64
C THR A 14 3.38 1.65 -10.17
N PRO A 15 3.94 0.62 -10.84
CA PRO A 15 5.30 0.16 -10.54
C PRO A 15 6.33 1.29 -10.69
N SER A 16 7.21 1.45 -9.70
CA SER A 16 8.25 2.47 -9.72
C SER A 16 9.57 1.90 -10.28
N VAL A 17 10.32 2.72 -11.02
CA VAL A 17 11.69 2.37 -11.49
C VAL A 17 12.67 2.13 -10.35
N LEU A 18 12.36 2.63 -9.14
CA LEU A 18 13.14 2.42 -7.93
C LEU A 18 12.73 1.14 -7.15
N GLY A 19 11.77 0.37 -7.68
CA GLY A 19 11.15 -0.79 -7.05
C GLY A 19 9.89 -0.46 -6.23
N GLY A 20 9.05 -1.45 -5.93
CA GLY A 20 7.78 -1.23 -5.24
C GLY A 20 6.74 -0.48 -6.07
N ILE A 21 5.67 -0.04 -5.43
CA ILE A 21 4.50 0.57 -6.06
C ILE A 21 4.35 2.01 -5.59
N ARG A 22 4.31 2.96 -6.53
CA ARG A 22 3.87 4.33 -6.27
C ARG A 22 2.35 4.32 -6.19
N ILE A 23 1.81 4.73 -5.04
CA ILE A 23 0.37 4.84 -4.81
C ILE A 23 -0.05 6.31 -4.71
N GLU A 24 -1.21 6.62 -5.30
CA GLU A 24 -1.75 7.97 -5.43
C GLU A 24 -3.25 7.98 -5.16
N HIS A 25 -3.70 8.97 -4.39
CA HIS A 25 -5.11 9.24 -4.12
C HIS A 25 -5.27 10.74 -3.92
N PHE A 26 -6.35 11.35 -4.41
CA PHE A 26 -6.51 12.81 -4.44
C PHE A 26 -6.49 13.47 -3.06
N GLU A 27 -6.86 12.72 -2.01
CA GLU A 27 -6.87 13.19 -0.62
C GLU A 27 -5.53 13.00 0.11
N TYR A 28 -4.53 12.35 -0.50
CA TYR A 28 -3.30 11.94 0.16
C TYR A 28 -2.05 12.31 -0.65
N VAL A 29 -0.93 12.50 0.06
CA VAL A 29 0.38 12.69 -0.58
C VAL A 29 0.82 11.37 -1.21
N ALA A 30 1.19 11.43 -2.49
CA ALA A 30 1.74 10.29 -3.22
C ALA A 30 2.94 9.68 -2.49
N CYS A 31 3.03 8.36 -2.45
CA CYS A 31 4.12 7.66 -1.80
C CYS A 31 4.45 6.34 -2.46
N ARG A 32 5.63 5.80 -2.14
CA ARG A 32 6.07 4.48 -2.61
C ARG A 32 5.98 3.47 -1.47
N VAL A 33 5.35 2.34 -1.74
CA VAL A 33 5.16 1.24 -0.78
C VAL A 33 5.71 -0.06 -1.37
N PRO A 34 6.09 -1.05 -0.55
CA PRO A 34 6.45 -2.36 -1.08
C PRO A 34 5.21 -3.06 -1.67
N GLU A 35 5.45 -3.99 -2.60
CA GLU A 35 4.39 -4.72 -3.31
C GLU A 35 3.46 -5.48 -2.37
N TRP A 36 3.98 -6.07 -1.28
CA TRP A 36 3.18 -6.83 -0.31
C TRP A 36 2.14 -5.97 0.44
N ARG A 37 2.24 -4.63 0.40
CA ARG A 37 1.20 -3.74 0.94
C ARG A 37 0.04 -3.50 -0.02
N VAL A 38 0.17 -3.87 -1.29
CA VAL A 38 -0.82 -3.58 -2.32
C VAL A 38 -1.54 -4.86 -2.71
N ARG A 39 -2.86 -4.82 -2.72
CA ARG A 39 -3.69 -5.80 -3.42
C ARG A 39 -4.47 -5.07 -4.51
N TRP A 40 -4.40 -5.58 -5.73
CA TRP A 40 -5.09 -5.04 -6.90
C TRP A 40 -6.55 -5.47 -6.98
N GLU A 41 -6.89 -6.55 -6.27
CA GLU A 41 -8.23 -7.09 -6.14
C GLU A 41 -8.69 -6.93 -4.69
N GLU A 42 -9.98 -6.64 -4.52
CA GLU A 42 -10.61 -6.54 -3.21
C GLU A 42 -10.57 -7.91 -2.51
N PRO A 43 -10.05 -8.01 -1.28
CA PRO A 43 -10.03 -9.28 -0.54
C PRO A 43 -11.41 -9.60 0.07
N ASP A 44 -11.72 -10.88 0.24
CA ASP A 44 -12.98 -11.33 0.89
C ASP A 44 -13.14 -10.81 2.33
N ASP A 45 -12.02 -10.69 3.06
CA ASP A 45 -11.96 -10.08 4.38
C ASP A 45 -11.15 -8.78 4.32
N LEU A 46 -11.85 -7.65 4.36
CA LEU A 46 -11.26 -6.30 4.35
C LEU A 46 -10.42 -6.01 5.59
N SER A 47 -10.61 -6.76 6.67
CA SER A 47 -9.88 -6.61 7.93
C SER A 47 -8.70 -7.57 8.07
N ALA A 48 -8.55 -8.52 7.13
CA ALA A 48 -7.44 -9.45 7.14
C ALA A 48 -6.10 -8.72 6.97
N PRO A 49 -5.10 -9.00 7.82
CA PRO A 49 -3.79 -8.43 7.63
C PRO A 49 -3.13 -8.99 6.36
N PRO A 50 -2.26 -8.21 5.68
CA PRO A 50 -1.43 -8.76 4.62
C PRO A 50 -0.39 -9.74 5.17
N GLU A 51 0.22 -10.54 4.31
CA GLU A 51 1.39 -11.33 4.66
C GLU A 51 2.61 -10.40 4.78
N ILE A 52 3.02 -10.11 6.03
CA ILE A 52 4.09 -9.16 6.34
C ILE A 52 5.44 -9.90 6.38
N PRO A 53 6.42 -9.57 5.52
CA PRO A 53 7.75 -10.18 5.59
C PRO A 53 8.53 -9.78 6.85
N ASP A 54 9.53 -10.58 7.24
CA ASP A 54 10.45 -10.21 8.32
C ASP A 54 11.25 -8.93 7.99
N ASN A 55 11.51 -8.09 9.00
CA ASN A 55 12.22 -6.80 8.86
C ASN A 55 11.63 -5.88 7.77
N SER A 56 10.32 -5.88 7.62
CA SER A 56 9.59 -5.20 6.56
C SER A 56 9.58 -3.67 6.71
N GLN A 57 9.79 -2.98 5.58
CA GLN A 57 9.63 -1.53 5.46
C GLN A 57 8.25 -1.19 4.87
N TRP A 58 7.46 -0.41 5.60
CA TRP A 58 6.07 -0.09 5.21
C TRP A 58 5.95 1.05 4.19
N LYS A 59 6.99 1.88 4.06
CA LYS A 59 7.09 2.99 3.10
C LYS A 59 8.52 3.05 2.59
N LEU A 60 8.68 3.21 1.28
CA LEU A 60 9.96 3.24 0.59
C LEU A 60 10.35 4.67 0.25
N PHE A 61 11.64 4.96 0.31
CA PHE A 61 12.21 6.26 -0.06
C PHE A 61 13.43 6.07 -0.98
N PRO A 62 13.69 7.01 -1.91
CA PRO A 62 12.86 8.16 -2.24
C PRO A 62 11.56 7.75 -2.95
N THR A 63 10.60 8.66 -3.05
CA THR A 63 9.31 8.40 -3.72
C THR A 63 9.44 8.39 -5.24
N ASP A 64 10.41 9.13 -5.78
CA ASP A 64 10.72 9.35 -7.20
C ASP A 64 12.23 9.25 -7.47
#